data_AF-A0A547D2X6-F1
#
_entry.id   AF-A0A547D2X6-F1
#
_cell.length_a   1.000
_cell.length_b   1.000
_cell.length_c   1.000
_cell.angle_alpha   90.00
_cell.angle_beta   90.00
_cell.angle_gamma   90.00
#
_symmetry.space_group_name_H-M   'P 1'
#
loop_
_entity.id
_entity.type
_entity.pdbx_description
1 polymer ?
#
loop_
_entity_poly.entity_id
_entity_poly.type
_entity_poly.pdbx_seq_one_letter_code
_entity_poly.pdbx_strand_id
1 'polypeptide(L)'
;IFDTHILNGKLSLFRVNCQIKSDLLHLNTVLNTLQCDYVLFSSEDNYQVIINLKKADYPKNEANFITMTLNKKFGDAKFSGANHYLRCASFFNKKSTNNNEKSVLVDFTNTKTEEDNKCYFDNLLSSYKNNNVKLEPLDIKIIDELGDDKAVIAQKEIQAEIALCKRIFKQLDWSAVDFRIVKRLYRKGFSENEIAVALVRFTDFEDRHCDSHDYLTRTITKAIQNYQQCSKAC
;
A
#
# COMPACT_ATOMS: atom_id res chain seq x y z
N ILE A 1 -8.17 -32.82 11.67
CA ILE A 1 -8.73 -31.55 12.21
C ILE A 1 -7.64 -31.00 13.12
N PHE A 2 -6.85 -30.03 12.64
CA PHE A 2 -5.84 -29.40 13.49
C PHE A 2 -6.55 -28.32 14.29
N ASP A 3 -6.75 -28.63 15.56
CA ASP A 3 -7.46 -27.82 16.53
C ASP A 3 -6.81 -26.44 16.70
N THR A 4 -7.61 -25.41 16.45
CA THR A 4 -7.35 -23.99 16.74
C THR A 4 -7.23 -23.67 18.24
N HIS A 5 -7.14 -24.69 19.12
CA HIS A 5 -7.26 -24.56 20.56
C HIS A 5 -5.96 -24.70 21.38
N ILE A 6 -4.81 -24.99 20.76
CA ILE A 6 -3.52 -25.15 21.49
C ILE A 6 -2.77 -23.82 21.76
N LEU A 7 -3.28 -22.66 21.35
CA LEU A 7 -2.63 -21.35 21.66
C LEU A 7 -3.57 -20.37 22.39
N ASN A 8 -4.36 -20.89 23.32
CA ASN A 8 -5.13 -20.10 24.30
C ASN A 8 -4.22 -19.47 25.38
N GLY A 9 -3.32 -18.58 24.94
CA GLY A 9 -2.42 -17.83 25.81
C GLY A 9 -1.79 -16.64 25.07
N LYS A 10 -2.58 -15.58 24.84
CA LYS A 10 -2.12 -14.18 24.67
C LYS A 10 -0.88 -13.89 23.78
N LEU A 11 -0.62 -14.64 22.73
CA LEU A 11 0.32 -14.24 21.66
C LEU A 11 -0.41 -14.21 20.33
N SER A 12 -1.29 -13.23 20.18
CA SER A 12 -1.84 -12.88 18.88
C SER A 12 -0.70 -12.25 18.06
N LEU A 13 -0.13 -13.03 17.14
CA LEU A 13 0.98 -12.60 16.28
C LEU A 13 0.53 -12.41 14.83
N PHE A 14 1.09 -11.44 14.13
CA PHE A 14 1.16 -11.41 12.68
C PHE A 14 2.48 -12.07 12.24
N ARG A 15 2.43 -12.89 11.19
CA ARG A 15 3.64 -13.53 10.64
C ARG A 15 4.02 -12.82 9.36
N VAL A 16 5.04 -11.98 9.45
CA VAL A 16 5.61 -11.32 8.29
C VAL A 16 6.51 -12.32 7.59
N ASN A 17 6.14 -12.70 6.39
CA ASN A 17 6.90 -13.62 5.55
C ASN A 17 7.65 -12.83 4.50
N CYS A 18 8.97 -12.92 4.47
CA CYS A 18 9.79 -12.48 3.35
C CYS A 18 10.13 -13.70 2.50
N GLN A 19 9.50 -13.81 1.32
CA GLN A 19 9.74 -14.90 0.39
C GLN A 19 10.91 -14.54 -0.53
N ILE A 20 12.08 -15.07 -0.22
CA ILE A 20 13.31 -14.84 -0.96
C ILE A 20 13.38 -15.88 -2.09
N LYS A 21 13.43 -15.41 -3.34
CA LYS A 21 13.55 -16.23 -4.55
C LYS A 21 14.90 -15.98 -5.20
N SER A 22 15.97 -16.22 -4.46
CA SER A 22 17.33 -15.96 -4.92
C SER A 22 18.34 -16.71 -4.06
N ASP A 23 19.61 -16.53 -4.45
CA ASP A 23 20.78 -17.11 -3.82
C ASP A 23 20.96 -16.75 -2.33
N LEU A 24 21.85 -17.50 -1.69
CA LEU A 24 22.22 -17.34 -0.27
C LEU A 24 22.66 -15.91 0.10
N LEU A 25 23.14 -15.12 -0.85
CA LEU A 25 23.56 -13.73 -0.62
C LEU A 25 22.39 -12.84 -0.17
N HIS A 26 21.23 -12.98 -0.79
CA HIS A 26 20.04 -12.22 -0.40
C HIS A 26 19.48 -12.68 0.95
N LEU A 27 19.51 -13.99 1.22
CA LEU A 27 19.17 -14.51 2.54
C LEU A 27 20.07 -13.90 3.63
N ASN A 28 21.39 -13.90 3.42
CA ASN A 28 22.34 -13.29 4.34
C ASN A 28 22.10 -11.79 4.52
N THR A 29 21.71 -11.08 3.46
CA THR A 29 21.36 -9.66 3.53
C THR A 29 20.18 -9.42 4.48
N VAL A 30 19.15 -10.27 4.42
CA VAL A 30 18.01 -10.19 5.34
C VAL A 30 18.43 -10.50 6.77
N LEU A 31 19.18 -11.59 6.98
CA LEU A 31 19.64 -12.02 8.31
C LEU A 31 20.59 -11.01 9.00
N ASN A 32 21.31 -10.22 8.21
CA ASN A 32 22.15 -9.12 8.72
C ASN A 32 21.38 -7.82 8.95
N THR A 33 20.17 -7.70 8.39
CA THR A 33 19.34 -6.49 8.52
C THR A 33 18.32 -6.62 9.64
N LEU A 34 17.74 -7.81 9.82
CA LEU A 34 16.60 -8.05 10.69
C LEU A 34 16.85 -9.22 11.63
N GLN A 35 16.28 -9.13 12.83
CA GLN A 35 16.11 -10.29 13.69
C GLN A 35 14.98 -11.16 13.10
N CYS A 36 15.25 -12.45 12.96
CA CYS A 36 14.33 -13.41 12.35
C CYS A 36 13.97 -14.51 13.36
N ASP A 37 12.72 -14.96 13.36
CA ASP A 37 12.28 -16.05 14.24
C ASP A 37 12.57 -17.41 13.60
N TYR A 38 12.28 -17.55 12.31
CA TYR A 38 12.45 -18.79 11.57
C TYR A 38 12.91 -18.53 10.14
N VAL A 39 13.75 -19.42 9.63
CA VAL A 39 14.08 -19.50 8.21
C VAL A 39 13.70 -20.89 7.72
N LEU A 40 12.97 -20.94 6.62
CA LEU A 40 12.52 -22.18 6.02
C LEU A 40 13.01 -22.27 4.57
N PHE A 41 13.78 -23.31 4.26
CA PHE A 41 14.05 -23.72 2.90
C PHE A 41 12.82 -24.45 2.34
N SER A 42 12.34 -24.04 1.18
CA SER A 42 11.12 -24.59 0.57
C SER A 42 11.34 -25.29 -0.78
N SER A 43 12.34 -24.85 -1.52
CA SER A 43 12.87 -25.43 -2.76
C SER A 43 14.18 -24.73 -3.11
N GLU A 44 14.92 -25.22 -4.09
CA GLU A 44 16.15 -24.59 -4.61
C GLU A 44 15.98 -23.06 -4.77
N ASP A 45 16.90 -22.29 -4.17
CA ASP A 45 16.88 -20.80 -4.12
C ASP A 45 15.58 -20.16 -3.61
N ASN A 46 14.78 -20.89 -2.82
CA ASN A 46 13.52 -20.39 -2.28
C ASN A 46 13.46 -20.54 -0.76
N TYR A 47 13.64 -19.41 -0.07
CA TYR A 47 13.59 -19.32 1.38
C TYR A 47 12.37 -18.50 1.84
N GLN A 48 11.81 -18.88 2.98
CA GLN A 48 10.81 -18.10 3.70
C GLN A 48 11.41 -17.67 5.03
N VAL A 49 11.64 -16.37 5.17
CA VAL A 49 12.08 -15.76 6.43
C VAL A 49 10.85 -15.25 7.15
N ILE A 50 10.65 -15.71 8.39
CA ILE A 50 9.46 -15.44 9.20
C ILE A 50 9.85 -14.55 10.36
N ILE A 51 9.14 -13.43 10.49
CA ILE A 51 9.26 -12.47 11.59
C ILE A 51 7.89 -12.35 12.27
N ASN A 52 7.85 -12.57 13.58
CA ASN A 52 6.64 -12.49 14.39
C ASN A 52 6.45 -11.08 14.93
N LEU A 53 5.36 -10.43 14.53
CA LEU A 53 4.95 -9.14 15.08
C LEU A 53 3.82 -9.34 16.08
N LYS A 54 3.94 -8.74 17.26
CA LYS A 54 2.87 -8.72 18.26
C LYS A 54 1.71 -7.87 17.75
N LYS A 55 0.51 -8.44 17.62
CA LYS A 55 -0.68 -7.68 17.15
C LYS A 55 -1.06 -6.52 18.07
N ALA A 56 -0.62 -6.55 19.33
CA ALA A 56 -0.80 -5.45 20.28
C ALA A 56 0.01 -4.21 19.86
N ASP A 57 1.19 -4.41 19.29
CA ASP A 57 2.10 -3.34 18.90
C ASP A 57 1.88 -2.89 17.45
N TYR A 58 1.42 -3.81 16.58
CA TYR A 58 1.25 -3.57 15.15
C TYR A 58 -0.18 -3.87 14.69
N PRO A 59 -0.98 -2.85 14.31
CA PRO A 59 -2.24 -3.04 13.63
C PRO A 59 -2.08 -3.80 12.30
N LYS A 60 -3.15 -4.46 11.85
CA LYS A 60 -3.15 -5.27 10.61
C LYS A 60 -2.62 -4.52 9.38
N ASN A 61 -3.00 -3.25 9.22
CA ASN A 61 -2.59 -2.44 8.07
C ASN A 61 -1.08 -2.14 8.09
N GLU A 62 -0.52 -1.88 9.27
CA GLU A 62 0.92 -1.66 9.47
C GLU A 62 1.70 -2.95 9.21
N ALA A 63 1.23 -4.09 9.74
CA ALA A 63 1.84 -5.40 9.48
C ALA A 63 1.81 -5.76 7.99
N ASN A 64 0.72 -5.46 7.29
CA ASN A 64 0.62 -5.63 5.83
C ASN A 64 1.62 -4.73 5.09
N PHE A 65 1.74 -3.45 5.48
CA PHE A 65 2.68 -2.52 4.89
C PHE A 65 4.13 -2.97 5.08
N ILE A 66 4.50 -3.41 6.29
CA ILE A 66 5.83 -3.98 6.57
C ILE A 66 6.07 -5.19 5.67
N THR A 67 5.11 -6.12 5.60
CA THR A 67 5.23 -7.33 4.76
C THR A 67 5.48 -6.98 3.29
N MET A 68 4.68 -6.06 2.73
CA MET A 68 4.82 -5.65 1.33
C MET A 68 6.15 -4.95 1.08
N THR A 69 6.59 -4.10 2.01
CA THR A 69 7.83 -3.33 1.84
C THR A 69 9.07 -4.22 1.94
N LEU A 70 9.09 -5.17 2.88
CA LEU A 70 10.18 -6.15 2.98
C LEU A 70 10.24 -7.04 1.74
N ASN A 71 9.11 -7.56 1.27
CA ASN A 71 9.10 -8.39 0.07
C ASN A 71 9.48 -7.61 -1.19
N LYS A 72 9.08 -6.34 -1.33
CA LYS A 72 9.57 -5.49 -2.42
C LYS A 72 11.08 -5.28 -2.39
N LYS A 73 11.66 -5.19 -1.19
CA LYS A 73 13.07 -4.89 -0.99
C LYS A 73 13.97 -6.13 -1.12
N PHE A 74 13.52 -7.27 -0.60
CA PHE A 74 14.37 -8.45 -0.40
C PHE A 74 13.81 -9.74 -1.00
N GLY A 75 12.57 -9.75 -1.49
CA GLY A 75 11.87 -10.98 -1.88
C GLY A 75 10.93 -10.82 -3.06
N ASP A 76 9.81 -11.55 -3.04
CA ASP A 76 8.80 -11.49 -4.09
C ASP A 76 7.90 -10.26 -3.95
N ALA A 77 8.13 -9.22 -4.76
CA ALA A 77 7.36 -7.99 -4.75
C ALA A 77 5.83 -8.15 -4.95
N LYS A 78 5.36 -9.30 -5.43
CA LYS A 78 3.93 -9.61 -5.58
C LYS A 78 3.30 -10.17 -4.30
N PHE A 79 4.11 -10.52 -3.30
CA PHE A 79 3.63 -11.05 -2.03
C PHE A 79 2.98 -9.94 -1.19
N SER A 80 1.74 -10.16 -0.74
CA SER A 80 0.94 -9.10 -0.12
C SER A 80 0.21 -9.56 1.15
N GLY A 81 0.70 -9.10 2.30
CA GLY A 81 -0.05 -9.17 3.55
C GLY A 81 0.42 -10.23 4.56
N ALA A 82 0.26 -9.89 5.83
CA ALA A 82 0.84 -10.60 6.98
C ALA A 82 0.05 -11.84 7.45
N ASN A 83 -1.01 -12.21 6.71
CA ASN A 83 -1.85 -13.39 6.99
C ASN A 83 -1.70 -14.48 5.92
N HIS A 84 -0.70 -14.37 5.03
CA HIS A 84 -0.47 -15.42 4.03
C HIS A 84 -0.02 -16.74 4.66
N TYR A 85 -0.48 -17.85 4.08
CA TYR A 85 -0.06 -19.19 4.50
C TYR A 85 1.43 -19.41 4.24
N LEU A 86 2.07 -20.09 5.19
CA LEU A 86 3.48 -20.48 5.16
C LEU A 86 3.61 -21.95 4.77
N ARG A 87 4.77 -22.35 4.26
CA ARG A 87 5.09 -23.77 4.14
C ARG A 87 5.38 -24.34 5.53
N CYS A 88 5.10 -25.62 5.71
CA CYS A 88 5.38 -26.32 6.95
C CYS A 88 6.63 -27.19 6.76
N ALA A 89 7.55 -27.13 7.72
CA ALA A 89 8.75 -27.95 7.71
C ALA A 89 8.39 -29.45 7.74
N SER A 90 9.29 -30.27 7.20
CA SER A 90 9.16 -31.72 7.06
C SER A 90 8.13 -32.23 6.04
N PHE A 91 7.38 -31.34 5.36
CA PHE A 91 6.50 -31.71 4.27
C PHE A 91 7.15 -31.49 2.90
N PHE A 92 6.78 -32.33 1.93
CA PHE A 92 7.26 -32.20 0.56
C PHE A 92 6.48 -31.16 -0.23
N ASN A 93 7.20 -30.35 -1.01
CA ASN A 93 6.66 -29.30 -1.86
C ASN A 93 6.14 -29.90 -3.17
N LYS A 94 4.88 -30.36 -3.14
CA LYS A 94 4.21 -30.98 -4.30
C LYS A 94 3.84 -30.02 -5.44
N LYS A 95 4.33 -28.77 -5.46
CA LYS A 95 4.12 -27.91 -6.63
C LYS A 95 4.87 -28.51 -7.80
N SER A 96 4.21 -28.59 -8.96
CA SER A 96 4.72 -29.26 -10.18
C SER A 96 6.09 -28.74 -10.63
N THR A 97 6.44 -27.51 -10.27
CA THR A 97 7.69 -26.84 -10.63
C THR A 97 8.85 -27.05 -9.64
N ASN A 98 8.62 -27.65 -8.47
CA ASN A 98 9.58 -27.62 -7.35
C ASN A 98 10.09 -29.02 -6.97
N ASN A 99 10.15 -29.94 -7.94
CA ASN A 99 10.78 -31.26 -7.84
C ASN A 99 10.45 -32.10 -6.59
N ASN A 100 9.29 -31.85 -5.98
CA ASN A 100 8.87 -32.48 -4.72
C ASN A 100 9.90 -32.34 -3.59
N GLU A 101 10.60 -31.21 -3.50
CA GLU A 101 11.62 -30.98 -2.48
C GLU A 101 11.03 -30.90 -1.07
N LYS A 102 11.75 -31.44 -0.07
CA LYS A 102 11.31 -31.38 1.32
C LYS A 102 11.57 -29.99 1.88
N SER A 103 10.56 -29.37 2.48
CA SER A 103 10.74 -28.11 3.21
C SER A 103 11.43 -28.37 4.54
N VAL A 104 12.48 -27.61 4.87
CA VAL A 104 13.34 -27.84 6.06
C VAL A 104 13.61 -26.51 6.75
N LEU A 105 13.63 -26.52 8.09
CA LEU A 105 14.11 -25.36 8.86
C LEU A 105 15.61 -25.19 8.64
N VAL A 106 16.04 -23.97 8.39
CA VAL A 106 17.44 -23.63 8.20
C VAL A 106 17.95 -23.08 9.52
N ASP A 107 19.08 -23.59 9.99
CA ASP A 107 19.77 -23.04 11.15
C ASP A 107 20.45 -21.72 10.77
N PHE A 108 20.33 -20.72 11.65
CA PHE A 108 20.93 -19.41 11.48
C PHE A 108 21.19 -18.76 12.83
N THR A 109 22.06 -17.75 12.83
CA THR A 109 22.35 -16.94 14.01
C THR A 109 21.85 -15.53 13.79
N ASN A 110 21.00 -15.04 14.70
CA ASN A 110 20.60 -13.64 14.69
C ASN A 110 21.77 -12.75 15.12
N THR A 111 22.06 -11.73 14.32
CA THR A 111 23.00 -10.66 14.69
C THR A 111 22.29 -9.41 15.20
N LYS A 112 20.95 -9.40 15.15
CA LYS A 112 20.05 -8.31 15.52
C LYS A 112 19.13 -8.71 16.65
N THR A 113 18.65 -7.73 17.41
CA THR A 113 17.69 -7.94 18.51
C THR A 113 16.25 -7.60 18.11
N GLU A 114 15.29 -7.92 18.98
CA GLU A 114 13.89 -7.49 18.79
C GLU A 114 13.76 -5.95 18.78
N GLU A 115 14.58 -5.25 19.57
CA GLU A 115 14.61 -3.79 19.61
C GLU A 115 15.12 -3.18 18.30
N ASP A 116 16.14 -3.79 17.68
CA ASP A 116 16.62 -3.38 16.36
C ASP A 116 15.50 -3.46 15.31
N ASN A 117 14.75 -4.57 15.32
CA ASN A 117 13.57 -4.76 14.47
C ASN A 117 12.51 -3.68 14.72
N LYS A 118 12.22 -3.37 15.99
CA LYS A 118 11.26 -2.34 16.35
C LYS A 118 11.69 -0.98 15.79
N CYS A 119 12.94 -0.57 16.00
CA CYS A 119 13.48 0.67 15.45
C CYS A 119 13.39 0.70 13.91
N TYR A 120 13.74 -0.41 13.26
CA TYR A 120 13.65 -0.54 11.81
C TYR A 120 12.22 -0.37 11.30
N PHE A 121 11.25 -1.05 11.93
CA PHE A 121 9.85 -0.98 11.54
C PHE A 121 9.22 0.37 11.88
N ASP A 122 9.58 1.00 12.99
CA ASP A 122 9.11 2.35 13.34
C ASP A 122 9.56 3.39 12.30
N ASN A 123 10.81 3.30 11.83
CA ASN A 123 11.31 4.15 10.74
C ASN A 123 10.57 3.89 9.41
N LEU A 124 10.33 2.62 9.10
CA LEU A 124 9.57 2.22 7.91
C LEU A 124 8.13 2.76 7.97
N LEU A 125 7.49 2.63 9.13
CA LEU A 125 6.12 3.05 9.38
C LEU A 125 5.99 4.56 9.51
N SER A 126 7.03 5.29 9.87
CA SER A 126 7.00 6.77 9.86
C SER A 126 6.69 7.29 8.45
N SER A 127 7.27 6.67 7.42
CA SER A 127 6.93 6.97 6.01
C SER A 127 5.49 6.60 5.66
N TYR A 128 4.97 5.50 6.22
CA TYR A 128 3.58 5.08 6.02
C TYR A 128 2.58 6.00 6.72
N LYS A 129 2.88 6.41 7.96
CA LYS A 129 2.07 7.29 8.80
C LYS A 129 2.04 8.71 8.25
N ASN A 130 3.16 9.23 7.75
CA ASN A 130 3.19 10.52 7.05
C ASN A 130 2.32 10.56 5.78
N ASN A 131 2.14 9.41 5.11
CA ASN A 131 1.26 9.28 3.95
C ASN A 131 -0.20 8.94 4.31
N ASN A 132 -0.46 8.43 5.52
CA ASN A 132 -1.79 8.00 6.01
C ASN A 132 -2.25 8.78 7.25
N VAL A 133 -1.74 9.98 7.49
CA VAL A 133 -2.36 10.90 8.46
C VAL A 133 -3.84 10.96 8.08
N LYS A 134 -4.74 10.63 9.02
CA LYS A 134 -6.15 10.96 8.87
C LYS A 134 -6.20 12.48 8.79
N LEU A 135 -6.24 12.98 7.58
CA LEU A 135 -6.26 14.40 7.34
C LEU A 135 -7.67 14.85 7.65
N GLU A 136 -7.77 15.89 8.47
CA GLU A 136 -9.02 16.61 8.61
C GLU A 136 -9.49 16.96 7.20
N PRO A 137 -10.69 16.51 6.79
CA PRO A 137 -11.21 16.82 5.48
C PRO A 137 -11.23 18.33 5.32
N LEU A 138 -10.83 18.82 4.14
CA LEU A 138 -11.05 20.23 3.81
C LEU A 138 -12.56 20.50 3.96
N ASP A 139 -12.93 21.60 4.61
CA ASP A 139 -14.32 22.05 4.68
C ASP A 139 -14.72 22.59 3.30
N ILE A 140 -15.02 21.67 2.37
CA ILE A 140 -15.35 22.00 0.99
C ILE A 140 -16.81 22.45 0.94
N LYS A 141 -17.00 23.72 0.62
CA LYS A 141 -18.32 24.28 0.36
C LYS A 141 -18.51 24.37 -1.14
N ILE A 142 -19.52 23.68 -1.65
CA ILE A 142 -19.95 23.86 -3.03
C ILE A 142 -20.55 25.26 -3.10
N ILE A 143 -19.82 26.20 -3.69
CA ILE A 143 -20.30 27.56 -3.93
C ILE A 143 -21.27 27.55 -5.11
N ASP A 144 -22.20 28.51 -5.16
CA ASP A 144 -23.25 28.49 -6.19
C ASP A 144 -22.69 28.75 -7.59
N GLU A 145 -21.62 29.56 -7.70
CA GLU A 145 -21.12 30.05 -8.97
C GLU A 145 -19.60 30.00 -9.14
N LEU A 146 -19.19 29.48 -10.28
CA LEU A 146 -17.84 29.61 -10.82
C LEU A 146 -17.88 30.72 -11.87
N GLY A 147 -17.06 31.77 -11.70
CA GLY A 147 -17.04 32.90 -12.64
C GLY A 147 -16.81 32.45 -14.08
N ASP A 148 -17.47 33.12 -15.04
CA ASP A 148 -17.58 32.67 -16.44
C ASP A 148 -16.23 32.33 -17.09
N ASP A 149 -15.21 33.16 -16.88
CA ASP A 149 -13.86 32.92 -17.40
C ASP A 149 -13.24 31.62 -16.85
N LYS A 150 -13.41 31.37 -15.55
CA LYS A 150 -12.95 30.14 -14.90
C LYS A 150 -13.77 28.94 -15.33
N ALA A 151 -15.06 29.09 -15.58
CA ALA A 151 -15.93 28.02 -16.06
C ALA A 151 -15.51 27.52 -17.45
N VAL A 152 -15.23 28.44 -18.38
CA VAL A 152 -14.71 28.08 -19.72
C VAL A 152 -13.37 27.35 -19.64
N ILE A 153 -12.46 27.83 -18.78
CA ILE A 153 -11.16 27.17 -18.56
C ILE A 153 -11.36 25.78 -17.95
N ALA A 154 -12.17 25.66 -16.90
CA ALA A 154 -12.40 24.39 -16.22
C ALA A 154 -12.99 23.34 -17.16
N GLN A 155 -14.02 23.70 -17.92
CA GLN A 155 -14.64 22.82 -18.90
C GLN A 155 -13.62 22.30 -19.93
N LYS A 156 -12.80 23.19 -20.48
CA LYS A 156 -11.78 22.83 -21.47
C LYS A 156 -10.73 21.89 -20.90
N GLU A 157 -10.24 22.15 -19.69
CA GLU A 157 -9.21 21.34 -19.03
C GLU A 157 -9.75 19.95 -18.63
N ILE A 158 -11.00 19.88 -18.14
CA ILE A 158 -11.69 18.62 -17.80
C ILE A 158 -11.86 17.75 -19.04
N GLN A 159 -12.43 18.30 -20.11
CA GLN A 159 -12.65 17.55 -21.36
C GLN A 159 -11.33 17.07 -21.96
N ALA A 160 -10.28 17.90 -21.93
CA ALA A 160 -8.96 17.51 -22.41
C ALA A 160 -8.37 16.35 -21.59
N GLU A 161 -8.56 16.34 -20.26
CA GLU A 161 -8.06 15.25 -19.40
C GLU A 161 -8.84 13.95 -19.61
N ILE A 162 -10.18 14.03 -19.75
CA ILE A 162 -11.02 12.87 -20.07
C ILE A 162 -10.61 12.27 -21.42
N ALA A 163 -10.43 13.11 -22.45
CA ALA A 163 -9.98 12.66 -23.77
C ALA A 163 -8.60 12.01 -23.71
N LEU A 164 -7.68 12.58 -22.93
CA LEU A 164 -6.35 12.00 -22.72
C LEU A 164 -6.44 10.63 -22.05
N CYS A 165 -7.23 10.50 -20.99
CA CYS A 165 -7.43 9.23 -20.29
C CYS A 165 -8.03 8.17 -21.21
N LYS A 166 -9.05 8.53 -22.00
CA LYS A 166 -9.67 7.63 -23.00
C LYS A 166 -8.68 7.15 -24.07
N ARG A 167 -7.68 7.97 -24.42
CA ARG A 167 -6.64 7.60 -25.39
C ARG A 167 -5.56 6.70 -24.79
N ILE A 168 -5.17 6.94 -23.53
CA ILE A 168 -4.06 6.22 -22.88
C ILE A 168 -4.51 4.89 -22.30
N PHE A 169 -5.69 4.85 -21.66
CA PHE A 169 -6.12 3.70 -20.88
C PHE A 169 -7.14 2.85 -21.66
N LYS A 170 -6.88 1.54 -21.74
CA LYS A 170 -7.83 0.58 -22.34
C LYS A 170 -9.11 0.40 -21.52
N GLN A 171 -9.02 0.56 -20.20
CA GLN A 171 -10.15 0.55 -19.28
C GLN A 171 -10.05 1.79 -18.40
N LEU A 172 -11.10 2.60 -18.36
CA LEU A 172 -11.12 3.83 -17.57
C LEU A 172 -11.49 3.54 -16.12
N ASP A 173 -10.57 3.88 -15.21
CA ASP A 173 -10.89 4.09 -13.80
C ASP A 173 -11.30 5.55 -13.62
N TRP A 174 -12.60 5.79 -13.52
CA TRP A 174 -13.14 7.14 -13.41
C TRP A 174 -12.73 7.87 -12.13
N SER A 175 -12.48 7.15 -11.02
CA SER A 175 -11.95 7.76 -9.81
C SER A 175 -10.51 8.24 -9.98
N ALA A 176 -9.71 7.52 -10.75
CA ALA A 176 -8.39 7.98 -11.14
C ALA A 176 -8.44 9.19 -12.09
N VAL A 177 -9.45 9.26 -12.97
CA VAL A 177 -9.68 10.42 -13.86
C VAL A 177 -10.03 11.66 -13.04
N ASP A 178 -10.98 11.56 -12.12
CA ASP A 178 -11.40 12.66 -11.24
C ASP A 178 -10.21 13.19 -10.44
N PHE A 179 -9.38 12.29 -9.88
CA PHE A 179 -8.16 12.66 -9.17
C PHE A 179 -7.16 13.45 -10.03
N ARG A 180 -6.99 13.07 -11.31
CA ARG A 180 -6.10 13.77 -12.25
C ARG A 180 -6.65 15.14 -12.65
N ILE A 181 -7.96 15.24 -12.83
CA ILE A 181 -8.66 16.51 -13.08
C ILE A 181 -8.40 17.48 -11.94
N VAL A 182 -8.59 17.06 -10.69
CA VAL A 182 -8.35 17.93 -9.52
C VAL A 182 -6.92 18.47 -9.53
N LYS A 183 -5.92 17.61 -9.70
CA LYS A 183 -4.51 18.05 -9.72
C LYS A 183 -4.26 19.07 -10.83
N ARG A 184 -4.89 18.89 -11.99
CA ARG A 184 -4.75 19.76 -13.15
C ARG A 184 -5.37 21.15 -12.90
N LEU A 185 -6.57 21.19 -12.33
CA LEU A 185 -7.25 22.44 -11.97
C LEU A 185 -6.53 23.17 -10.83
N TYR A 186 -6.09 22.44 -9.81
CA TYR A 186 -5.32 23.03 -8.70
C TYR A 186 -4.01 23.68 -9.21
N ARG A 187 -3.29 23.02 -10.12
CA ARG A 187 -2.11 23.59 -10.77
C ARG A 187 -2.39 24.87 -11.56
N LYS A 188 -3.62 25.07 -12.03
CA LYS A 188 -4.08 26.27 -12.75
C LYS A 188 -4.55 27.39 -11.82
N GLY A 189 -4.46 27.20 -10.50
CA GLY A 189 -4.82 28.21 -9.50
C GLY A 189 -6.29 28.22 -9.09
N PHE A 190 -7.01 27.12 -9.33
CA PHE A 190 -8.37 26.96 -8.81
C PHE A 190 -8.34 26.61 -7.32
N SER A 191 -9.24 27.20 -6.54
CA SER A 191 -9.43 26.84 -5.13
C SER A 191 -10.17 25.52 -4.97
N GLU A 192 -10.14 24.94 -3.76
CA GLU A 192 -10.85 23.70 -3.40
C GLU A 192 -12.35 23.77 -3.77
N ASN A 193 -12.99 24.89 -3.44
CA ASN A 193 -14.42 25.12 -3.68
C ASN A 193 -14.72 25.30 -5.18
N GLU A 194 -13.84 25.97 -5.92
CA GLU A 194 -13.99 26.14 -7.36
C GLU A 194 -13.85 24.80 -8.11
N ILE A 195 -12.94 23.94 -7.64
CA ILE A 195 -12.76 22.58 -8.16
C ILE A 195 -14.01 21.74 -7.88
N ALA A 196 -14.59 21.86 -6.68
CA ALA A 196 -15.82 21.18 -6.31
C ALA A 196 -16.95 21.49 -7.29
N VAL A 197 -17.20 22.78 -7.54
CA VAL A 197 -18.23 23.24 -8.48
C VAL A 197 -17.93 22.79 -9.91
N ALA A 198 -16.67 22.84 -10.33
CA ALA A 198 -16.28 22.38 -11.66
C ALA A 198 -16.55 20.89 -11.87
N LEU A 199 -16.29 20.04 -10.87
CA LEU A 199 -16.61 18.62 -10.95
C LEU A 199 -18.12 18.38 -11.02
N VAL A 200 -18.91 19.07 -10.19
CA VAL A 200 -20.39 19.00 -10.21
C VAL A 200 -20.96 19.44 -11.56
N ARG A 201 -20.45 20.53 -12.13
CA ARG A 201 -20.99 21.07 -13.38
C ARG A 201 -20.59 20.30 -14.64
N PHE A 202 -19.37 19.75 -14.67
CA PHE A 202 -18.78 19.27 -15.92
C PHE A 202 -18.43 17.78 -15.94
N THR A 203 -18.77 17.03 -14.88
CA THR A 203 -18.60 15.58 -14.81
C THR A 203 -19.86 14.89 -14.30
N ASP A 204 -19.96 13.59 -14.56
CA ASP A 204 -21.07 12.72 -14.15
C ASP A 204 -20.78 11.99 -12.82
N PHE A 205 -19.91 12.54 -11.97
CA PHE A 205 -19.42 11.82 -10.79
C PHE A 205 -20.52 11.53 -9.76
N GLU A 206 -21.57 12.35 -9.70
CA GLU A 206 -22.70 12.16 -8.79
C GLU A 206 -23.47 10.87 -9.12
N ASP A 207 -23.62 10.55 -10.41
CA ASP A 207 -24.27 9.31 -10.85
C ASP A 207 -23.44 8.07 -10.53
N ARG A 208 -22.13 8.23 -10.30
CA ARG A 208 -21.17 7.14 -10.04
C ARG A 208 -21.00 6.80 -8.56
N HIS A 209 -21.45 7.66 -7.64
CA HIS A 209 -21.14 7.52 -6.21
C HIS A 209 -22.36 7.75 -5.31
N CYS A 210 -22.58 6.83 -4.36
CA CYS A 210 -23.71 6.88 -3.42
C CYS A 210 -23.64 8.06 -2.42
N ASP A 211 -22.43 8.48 -2.05
CA ASP A 211 -22.19 9.68 -1.23
C ASP A 211 -21.24 10.60 -2.01
N SER A 212 -21.83 11.44 -2.86
CA SER A 212 -21.11 12.33 -3.77
C SER A 212 -20.30 13.37 -3.00
N HIS A 213 -20.77 13.84 -1.85
CA HIS A 213 -20.09 14.86 -1.05
C HIS A 213 -18.87 14.30 -0.31
N ASP A 214 -18.97 13.14 0.37
CA ASP A 214 -17.79 12.46 0.96
C ASP A 214 -16.74 12.15 -0.12
N TYR A 215 -17.19 11.63 -1.26
CA TYR A 215 -16.31 11.29 -2.37
C TYR A 215 -15.54 12.51 -2.87
N LEU A 216 -16.23 13.63 -3.11
CA LEU A 216 -15.65 14.85 -3.62
C LEU A 216 -14.65 15.44 -2.62
N THR A 217 -15.04 15.52 -1.35
CA THR A 217 -14.16 15.99 -0.27
C THR A 217 -12.91 15.14 -0.16
N ARG A 218 -13.03 13.81 -0.18
CA ARG A 218 -11.90 12.89 -0.10
C ARG A 218 -10.98 13.00 -1.33
N THR A 219 -11.56 13.14 -2.52
CA THR A 219 -10.80 13.19 -3.77
C THR A 219 -10.01 14.49 -3.88
N ILE A 220 -10.65 15.63 -3.58
CA ILE A 220 -10.00 16.94 -3.62
C ILE A 220 -8.87 17.03 -2.59
N THR A 221 -9.16 16.66 -1.35
CA THR A 221 -8.18 16.65 -0.24
C THR A 221 -6.93 15.85 -0.61
N LYS A 222 -7.10 14.60 -1.06
CA LYS A 222 -5.97 13.72 -1.42
C LYS A 222 -5.18 14.25 -2.61
N ALA A 223 -5.84 14.79 -3.63
CA ALA A 223 -5.19 15.25 -4.85
C ALA A 223 -4.32 16.50 -4.61
N ILE A 224 -4.83 17.46 -3.84
CA ILE A 224 -4.10 18.68 -3.48
C ILE A 224 -2.89 18.35 -2.63
N GLN A 225 -3.06 17.53 -1.59
CA GLN A 225 -1.96 17.15 -0.72
C GLN A 225 -0.89 16.35 -1.46
N ASN A 226 -1.29 15.44 -2.35
CA ASN A 226 -0.35 14.73 -3.21
C ASN A 226 0.44 15.71 -4.11
N TYR A 227 -0.21 16.75 -4.63
CA TYR A 227 0.47 17.79 -5.40
C TYR A 227 1.48 18.57 -4.54
N GLN A 228 1.09 19.01 -3.35
CA GLN A 228 1.93 19.75 -2.42
C GLN A 228 3.14 18.94 -1.92
N GLN A 229 2.96 17.65 -1.65
CA GLN A 229 4.05 16.74 -1.26
C GLN A 229 5.07 16.58 -2.38
N CYS A 230 4.62 16.41 -3.63
CA CYS A 230 5.52 16.33 -4.78
C CYS A 230 6.24 17.64 -5.07
N SER A 231 5.63 18.80 -4.78
CA SER A 231 6.26 20.11 -5.02
C SER A 231 7.33 20.46 -3.98
N LYS A 232 7.27 19.89 -2.76
CA LYS A 232 8.27 20.12 -1.70
C LYS A 232 9.50 19.22 -1.81
N ALA A 233 9.46 18.22 -2.68
CA ALA A 233 10.54 17.25 -2.89
C ALA A 233 11.49 17.62 -4.05
N CYS A 234 11.30 18.78 -4.69
CA CYS A 234 12.14 19.32 -5.77
C CYS A 234 12.90 20.56 -5.31
#